data_AF-A0A5N6E6F2-F1
#
_entry.id   AF-A0A5N6E6F2-F1
#
_cell.length_a   1.000
_cell.length_b   1.000
_cell.length_c   1.000
_cell.angle_alpha   90.00
_cell.angle_beta   90.00
_cell.angle_gamma   90.00
#
_symmetry.space_group_name_H-M   'P 1'
#
loop_
_entity.id
_entity.type
_entity.pdbx_description
1 polymer ?
#
loop_
_entity_poly.entity_id
_entity_poly.type
_entity_poly.pdbx_seq_one_letter_code
_entity_poly.pdbx_strand_id
1 'polypeptide(L)'
;MNCETIPHYEIISHFPVHFTFPQLFQDYSYICPPVFLMNEQSVGEVRLQSSDPNEPLSFNPKYLEHPFDRRACIEIYRHLWDLTQHPYFAKDTVSTIMAPAFLFR
;
A
#
# COMPACT_ATOMS: atom_id res chain seq x y z
N MET A 1 0.92 16.62 -12.22
CA MET A 1 1.73 15.38 -12.24
C MET A 1 2.76 15.50 -13.37
N ASN A 2 3.66 16.49 -13.35
CA ASN A 2 4.39 16.93 -14.57
C ASN A 2 5.92 17.01 -14.39
N CYS A 3 6.53 16.03 -13.74
CA CYS A 3 7.98 15.83 -13.88
C CYS A 3 8.21 14.33 -14.13
N GLU A 4 8.57 13.97 -15.36
CA GLU A 4 8.73 12.55 -15.79
C GLU A 4 9.74 11.78 -14.94
N THR A 5 10.70 12.47 -14.32
CA THR A 5 11.81 11.85 -13.61
C THR A 5 11.55 11.59 -12.13
N ILE A 6 10.41 12.05 -11.58
CA ILE A 6 10.09 11.84 -10.16
C ILE A 6 9.21 10.58 -10.03
N PRO A 7 9.71 9.48 -9.44
CA PRO A 7 8.91 8.27 -9.26
C PRO A 7 7.74 8.57 -8.32
N HIS A 8 6.51 8.31 -8.77
CA HIS A 8 5.31 8.53 -7.96
C HIS A 8 5.01 7.37 -7.01
N TYR A 9 5.38 6.15 -7.40
CA TYR A 9 5.19 4.97 -6.58
C TYR A 9 6.20 3.89 -6.91
N GLU A 10 6.36 2.95 -5.98
CA GLU A 10 7.11 1.71 -6.17
C GLU A 10 6.20 0.51 -5.96
N ILE A 11 6.44 -0.58 -6.71
CA ILE A 11 5.82 -1.88 -6.49
C ILE A 11 6.89 -2.83 -5.98
N ILE A 12 6.66 -3.45 -4.83
CA ILE A 12 7.45 -4.57 -4.35
C ILE A 12 6.71 -5.84 -4.75
N SER A 13 7.37 -6.86 -5.29
CA SER A 13 6.67 -8.06 -5.78
C SER A 13 6.32 -9.07 -4.69
N HIS A 14 7.12 -9.20 -3.63
CA HIS A 14 7.05 -10.32 -2.68
C HIS A 14 6.94 -9.90 -1.21
N PHE A 15 5.93 -9.09 -0.86
CA PHE A 15 5.75 -8.74 0.55
C PHE A 15 5.36 -9.97 1.39
N PRO A 16 6.09 -10.27 2.49
CA PRO A 16 5.87 -11.47 3.28
C PRO A 16 4.68 -11.31 4.24
N VAL A 17 3.45 -11.20 3.69
CA VAL A 17 2.19 -11.06 4.45
C VAL A 17 2.03 -12.12 5.55
N HIS A 18 2.56 -13.34 5.36
CA HIS A 18 2.48 -14.42 6.35
C HIS A 18 3.19 -14.08 7.68
N PHE A 19 4.15 -13.14 7.72
CA PHE A 19 4.73 -12.68 8.98
C PHE A 19 3.76 -11.82 9.80
N THR A 20 2.79 -11.18 9.16
CA THR A 20 1.78 -10.35 9.81
C THR A 20 0.48 -11.11 10.06
N PHE A 21 0.08 -11.97 9.12
CA PHE A 21 -1.18 -12.73 9.17
C PHE A 21 -0.95 -14.22 8.90
N PRO A 22 -0.31 -14.96 9.82
CA PRO A 22 0.10 -16.34 9.57
C PRO A 22 -1.08 -17.29 9.33
N GLN A 23 -2.26 -17.01 9.91
CA GLN A 23 -3.45 -17.85 9.75
C GLN A 23 -4.21 -17.59 8.43
N LEU A 24 -3.83 -16.58 7.65
CA LEU A 24 -4.51 -16.23 6.40
C LEU A 24 -4.19 -17.22 5.27
N PHE A 25 -3.08 -17.95 5.38
CA PHE A 25 -2.56 -18.82 4.33
C PHE A 25 -2.44 -20.26 4.82
N GLN A 26 -2.90 -21.22 4.01
CA GLN A 26 -2.72 -22.65 4.29
C GLN A 26 -1.36 -23.17 3.79
N ASP A 27 -0.83 -22.54 2.74
CA ASP A 27 0.49 -22.77 2.18
C ASP A 27 1.17 -21.42 1.81
N TYR A 28 2.43 -21.46 1.39
CA TYR A 28 3.17 -20.26 0.98
C TYR A 28 3.00 -19.94 -0.51
N SER A 29 1.93 -20.43 -1.13
CA SER A 29 1.64 -20.26 -2.56
C SER A 29 0.88 -18.95 -2.79
N TYR A 30 1.51 -17.81 -2.47
CA TYR A 30 0.90 -16.50 -2.68
C TYR A 30 1.93 -15.46 -3.14
N ILE A 31 1.42 -14.41 -3.78
CA ILE A 31 2.17 -13.19 -4.07
C ILE A 31 1.40 -12.00 -3.52
N CYS A 32 2.09 -11.04 -2.92
CA CYS A 32 1.51 -9.80 -2.42
C CYS A 32 2.36 -8.64 -2.92
N PRO A 33 1.88 -7.93 -3.94
CA PRO A 33 2.55 -6.74 -4.42
C PRO A 33 2.04 -5.47 -3.73
N PRO A 34 2.69 -4.94 -2.67
CA PRO A 34 2.34 -3.64 -2.13
C PRO A 34 2.81 -2.52 -3.06
N VAL A 35 2.12 -1.40 -2.95
CA VAL A 35 2.47 -0.14 -3.61
C VAL A 35 2.83 0.92 -2.58
N PHE A 36 3.97 1.58 -2.78
CA PHE A 36 4.45 2.66 -1.91
C PHE A 36 4.29 4.00 -2.62
N LEU A 37 3.60 4.95 -2.01
CA LEU A 37 3.50 6.32 -2.51
C LEU A 37 4.78 7.08 -2.16
N MET A 38 5.54 7.52 -3.16
CA MET A 38 6.89 8.09 -2.94
C MET A 38 6.89 9.60 -2.66
N ASN A 39 5.80 10.30 -2.94
CA ASN A 39 5.69 11.76 -2.78
C ASN A 39 4.38 12.15 -2.10
N GLU A 40 4.12 11.56 -0.93
CA GLU A 40 2.94 11.92 -0.14
C GLU A 40 2.88 13.42 0.16
N GLN A 41 1.69 13.98 0.13
CA GLN A 41 1.41 15.39 0.41
C GLN A 41 0.69 15.58 1.75
N SER A 42 0.19 14.50 2.34
CA SER A 42 -0.34 14.50 3.71
C SER A 42 0.79 14.79 4.69
N VAL A 43 0.50 15.66 5.67
CA VAL A 43 1.47 16.06 6.69
C VAL A 43 0.98 15.60 8.04
N GLY A 44 1.71 14.64 8.61
CA GLY A 44 1.46 14.14 9.95
C GLY A 44 1.89 15.10 11.04
N GLU A 45 1.66 14.68 12.28
CA GLU A 45 2.15 15.35 13.48
C GLU A 45 2.66 14.33 14.50
N VAL A 46 3.64 14.78 15.30
CA VAL A 46 4.17 14.04 16.44
C VAL A 46 4.07 14.94 17.66
N ARG A 47 3.48 14.45 18.74
CA ARG A 47 3.23 15.23 19.96
C ARG A 47 3.73 14.50 21.19
N LEU A 48 4.28 15.27 22.13
CA LEU A 48 4.47 14.79 23.51
C LEU A 48 3.10 14.57 24.14
N GLN A 49 2.94 13.45 24.85
CA GLN A 49 1.70 13.11 25.56
C GLN A 49 1.71 13.63 27.00
N SER A 50 2.89 13.66 27.61
CA SER A 50 3.14 14.22 28.93
C SER A 50 4.57 14.75 29.02
N SER A 51 4.97 15.19 30.22
CA SER A 51 6.35 15.55 30.54
C SER A 51 7.22 14.35 30.94
N ASP A 52 6.64 13.15 31.11
CA ASP A 52 7.41 11.94 31.45
C ASP A 52 8.15 11.44 30.20
N PRO A 53 9.50 11.39 30.19
CA PRO A 53 10.26 10.91 29.03
C PRO A 53 10.07 9.42 28.73
N ASN A 54 9.45 8.64 29.64
CA ASN A 54 9.15 7.23 29.41
C ASN A 54 7.82 7.01 28.69
N GLU A 55 6.96 8.03 28.61
CA GLU A 55 5.74 7.93 27.81
C GLU A 55 6.04 8.08 26.32
N PRO A 56 5.50 7.19 25.46
CA PRO A 56 5.76 7.27 24.03
C PRO A 56 5.16 8.54 23.43
N LEU A 57 5.69 8.97 22.29
CA LEU A 57 5.09 10.07 21.51
C LEU A 57 3.76 9.62 20.89
N SER A 58 2.84 10.57 20.73
CA SER A 58 1.65 10.37 19.91
C SER A 58 2.00 10.64 18.45
N PHE A 59 1.89 9.63 17.60
CA PHE A 59 2.11 9.74 16.15
C PHE A 59 0.76 9.76 15.43
N ASN A 60 0.50 10.83 14.70
CA ASN A 60 -0.66 10.93 13.81
C ASN A 60 -0.17 11.28 12.40
N PRO A 61 0.07 10.27 11.53
CA PRO A 61 0.59 10.50 10.19
C PRO A 61 -0.43 11.12 9.21
N LYS A 62 -1.72 11.15 9.58
CA LYS A 62 -2.82 11.67 8.73
C LYS A 62 -2.82 11.11 7.31
N TYR A 63 -2.60 9.79 7.18
CA TYR A 63 -2.58 9.12 5.88
C TYR A 63 -3.83 9.43 5.07
N LEU A 64 -3.61 9.73 3.78
CA LEU A 64 -4.68 10.00 2.81
C LEU A 64 -5.55 11.23 3.15
N GLU A 65 -5.10 12.13 4.03
CA GLU A 65 -5.80 13.39 4.34
C GLU A 65 -5.76 14.35 3.15
N HIS A 66 -4.64 14.41 2.44
CA HIS A 66 -4.51 15.28 1.27
C HIS A 66 -5.23 14.67 0.03
N PRO A 67 -6.02 15.45 -0.74
CA PRO A 67 -6.73 14.95 -1.91
C PRO A 67 -5.84 14.32 -2.99
N PHE A 68 -4.61 14.82 -3.13
CA PHE A 68 -3.61 14.24 -4.04
C PHE A 68 -3.32 12.79 -3.68
N ASP A 69 -3.03 12.47 -2.41
CA ASP A 69 -2.64 11.13 -1.99
C ASP A 69 -3.78 10.13 -2.23
N ARG A 70 -5.01 10.51 -1.92
CA ARG A 70 -6.20 9.69 -2.21
C ARG A 70 -6.30 9.36 -3.69
N ARG A 71 -6.18 10.38 -4.55
CA ARG A 71 -6.26 10.17 -6.00
C ARG A 71 -5.09 9.33 -6.49
N ALA A 72 -3.87 9.63 -6.04
CA ALA A 72 -2.66 8.91 -6.40
C ALA A 72 -2.79 7.43 -6.05
N CYS A 73 -3.16 7.09 -4.80
CA CYS A 73 -3.33 5.70 -4.38
C CYS A 73 -4.35 4.95 -5.23
N ILE A 74 -5.48 5.57 -5.60
CA ILE A 74 -6.47 4.95 -6.49
C ILE A 74 -5.86 4.62 -7.86
N GLU A 75 -5.15 5.57 -8.47
CA GLU A 75 -4.52 5.34 -9.79
C GLU A 75 -3.40 4.31 -9.73
N ILE A 76 -2.60 4.33 -8.66
CA ILE A 76 -1.52 3.36 -8.42
C ILE A 76 -2.11 1.95 -8.30
N TYR A 77 -3.20 1.79 -7.54
CA TYR A 77 -3.87 0.49 -7.40
C TYR A 77 -4.54 0.01 -8.69
N ARG A 78 -5.08 0.93 -9.52
CA ARG A 78 -5.57 0.57 -10.86
C ARG A 78 -4.46 0.04 -11.74
N HIS A 79 -3.31 0.72 -11.75
CA HIS A 79 -2.17 0.25 -12.53
C HIS A 79 -1.60 -1.09 -12.01
N LEU A 80 -1.54 -1.27 -10.68
CA LEU A 80 -1.18 -2.55 -10.09
C LEU A 80 -2.17 -3.64 -10.50
N TRP A 81 -3.47 -3.34 -10.50
CA TRP A 81 -4.50 -4.26 -10.93
C TRP A 81 -4.28 -4.70 -12.38
N ASP A 82 -4.05 -3.76 -13.30
CA ASP A 82 -3.75 -4.07 -14.70
C ASP A 82 -2.52 -4.99 -14.83
N LEU A 83 -1.47 -4.77 -14.01
CA LEU A 83 -0.30 -5.63 -13.95
C LEU A 83 -0.66 -7.05 -13.51
N THR A 84 -1.54 -7.22 -12.51
CA THR A 84 -2.00 -8.56 -12.09
C THR A 84 -2.89 -9.26 -13.11
N GLN A 85 -3.57 -8.49 -13.98
CA GLN A 85 -4.39 -9.03 -15.06
C GLN A 85 -3.58 -9.39 -16.32
N HIS A 86 -2.30 -9.02 -16.39
CA HIS A 86 -1.45 -9.35 -17.52
C HIS A 86 -1.38 -10.88 -17.71
N PRO A 87 -1.47 -11.43 -18.96
CA PRO A 87 -1.62 -12.87 -19.18
C PRO A 87 -0.52 -13.73 -18.55
N TYR A 88 0.72 -13.20 -18.47
CA TYR A 88 1.84 -13.90 -17.86
C TYR A 88 1.77 -13.96 -16.33
N PHE A 89 0.97 -13.11 -15.70
CA PHE A 89 0.72 -13.10 -14.26
C PHE A 89 -0.58 -13.86 -13.95
N ALA A 90 -1.65 -13.57 -14.70
CA ALA A 90 -2.97 -14.16 -14.51
C ALA A 90 -2.99 -15.68 -14.70
N LYS A 91 -2.14 -16.24 -15.59
CA LYS A 91 -2.06 -17.70 -15.83
C LYS A 91 -1.72 -18.51 -14.57
N ASP A 92 -0.97 -17.92 -13.63
CA ASP A 92 -0.52 -18.56 -12.39
C ASP A 92 -1.37 -18.09 -11.17
N THR A 93 -2.36 -17.23 -11.40
CA THR A 93 -3.23 -16.69 -10.35
C THR A 93 -4.49 -17.55 -10.23
N VAL A 94 -4.65 -18.25 -9.10
CA VAL A 94 -5.82 -19.10 -8.84
C VAL A 94 -7.02 -18.27 -8.36
N SER A 95 -6.77 -17.32 -7.45
CA SER A 95 -7.82 -16.45 -6.90
C SER A 95 -7.20 -15.22 -6.23
N THR A 96 -8.01 -14.18 -6.03
CA THR A 96 -7.63 -13.02 -5.23
C THR A 96 -7.96 -13.25 -3.76
N ILE A 97 -6.94 -13.17 -2.89
CA ILE A 97 -7.11 -13.31 -1.44
C ILE A 97 -7.58 -11.99 -0.82
N MET A 98 -6.94 -10.88 -1.19
CA MET A 98 -7.23 -9.54 -0.66
C MET A 98 -6.95 -8.50 -1.73
N ALA A 99 -7.92 -7.61 -1.97
CA ALA A 99 -7.77 -6.47 -2.86
C ALA A 99 -8.75 -5.35 -2.44
N PRO A 100 -8.47 -4.08 -2.80
CA PRO A 100 -9.39 -2.99 -2.55
C PRO A 100 -10.76 -3.23 -3.20
N ALA A 101 -11.84 -3.02 -2.44
CA ALA A 101 -13.20 -3.30 -2.89
C ALA A 101 -13.62 -2.53 -4.16
N PHE A 102 -13.01 -1.37 -4.43
CA PHE A 102 -13.32 -0.56 -5.60
C PHE A 102 -12.80 -1.13 -6.93
N LEU A 103 -11.95 -2.17 -6.90
CA LEU A 103 -11.45 -2.82 -8.13
C LEU A 103 -12.47 -3.81 -8.73
N PHE A 104 -13.50 -4.19 -7.97
CA PHE A 104 -14.53 -5.16 -8.38
C PHE A 104 -15.88 -4.52 -8.75
N ARG A 105 -15.92 -3.19 -8.90
CA ARG A 105 -17.12 -2.44 -9.29
C ARG A 105 -16.98 -1.91 -10.70
#